data_AF-A0A7U9XGL3-F1
#
_entry.id   AF-A0A7U9XGL3-F1
#
_cell.length_a   1.000
_cell.length_b   1.000
_cell.length_c   1.000
_cell.angle_alpha   90.00
_cell.angle_beta   90.00
_cell.angle_gamma   90.00
#
_symmetry.space_group_name_H-M   'P 1'
#
loop_
_entity.id
_entity.type
_entity.pdbx_description
1 polymer ?
#
loop_
_entity_poly.entity_id
_entity_poly.type
_entity_poly.pdbx_seq_one_letter_code
_entity_poly.pdbx_strand_id
1 'polypeptide(L)' 'MEKIRFIALDPVLTGERIECVIRGSGYSVREIQEILELLCPQSIYKWMHGRSMPSIDNLYMLHRLFNVHMEDMLVPRDMS' A
#
# COMPACT_ATOMS: atom_id res chain seq x y z
N MET A 1 -2.73 -9.77 -29.07
CA MET A 1 -2.76 -8.69 -28.05
C MET A 1 -3.41 -9.28 -26.81
N GLU A 2 -2.66 -9.43 -25.72
CA GLU A 2 -3.26 -9.85 -24.45
C GLU A 2 -4.34 -8.85 -24.05
N LYS A 3 -5.57 -9.34 -23.83
CA LYS A 3 -6.62 -8.51 -23.26
C LYS A 3 -6.17 -8.08 -21.86
N ILE A 4 -6.16 -6.78 -21.60
CA ILE A 4 -6.05 -6.25 -20.24
C ILE A 4 -7.23 -6.83 -19.44
N ARG A 5 -6.94 -7.70 -18.47
CA ARG A 5 -7.96 -8.37 -17.63
C ARG A 5 -8.20 -7.68 -16.28
N PHE A 6 -7.47 -6.61 -16.00
CA PHE A 6 -7.51 -5.91 -14.73
C PHE A 6 -8.28 -4.60 -14.86
N ILE A 7 -9.37 -4.46 -14.09
CA ILE A 7 -10.24 -3.26 -14.10
C ILE A 7 -10.12 -2.48 -12.79
N ALA A 8 -9.71 -3.16 -11.70
CA ALA A 8 -9.61 -2.58 -10.37
C ALA A 8 -8.50 -3.26 -9.56
N LEU A 9 -8.12 -2.64 -8.45
CA LEU A 9 -7.26 -3.25 -7.44
C LEU A 9 -8.11 -4.11 -6.48
N ASP A 10 -7.52 -5.16 -5.96
CA ASP A 10 -8.08 -5.89 -4.82
C ASP A 10 -7.62 -5.23 -3.51
N PRO A 11 -8.51 -4.58 -2.75
CA PRO A 11 -8.09 -3.84 -1.55
C PRO A 11 -7.54 -4.75 -0.45
N VAL A 12 -8.06 -5.98 -0.33
CA VAL A 12 -7.65 -6.91 0.74
C VAL A 12 -6.24 -7.41 0.46
N LEU A 13 -6.02 -7.95 -0.74
CA LEU A 13 -4.70 -8.44 -1.14
C LEU A 13 -3.66 -7.32 -1.24
N THR A 14 -4.08 -6.12 -1.68
CA THR A 14 -3.21 -4.94 -1.67
C THR A 14 -2.84 -4.55 -0.24
N GLY A 15 -3.79 -4.59 0.70
CA GLY A 15 -3.51 -4.32 2.10
C GLY A 15 -2.49 -5.30 2.70
N GLU A 16 -2.67 -6.60 2.44
CA GLU A 16 -1.72 -7.64 2.85
C GLU A 16 -0.31 -7.41 2.27
N ARG A 17 -0.23 -6.96 1.01
CA ARG A 17 1.04 -6.62 0.35
C ARG A 17 1.71 -5.42 1.01
N ILE A 18 0.95 -4.35 1.30
CA ILE A 18 1.44 -3.17 2.02
C ILE A 18 1.91 -3.54 3.43
N GLU A 19 1.16 -4.39 4.14
CA GLU A 19 1.55 -4.90 5.46
C GLU A 19 2.88 -5.66 5.40
N CYS A 20 3.05 -6.55 4.42
CA CYS A 20 4.31 -7.27 4.21
C CYS A 20 5.49 -6.31 4.02
N VAL A 21 5.33 -5.28 3.17
CA VAL A 21 6.38 -4.28 2.92
C VAL A 21 6.70 -3.49 4.18
N ILE A 22 5.68 -2.98 4.89
CA ILE A 22 5.86 -2.22 6.12
C ILE A 22 6.58 -3.05 7.18
N ARG A 23 6.15 -4.29 7.43
CA ARG A 23 6.77 -5.17 8.42
C ARG A 23 8.20 -5.57 8.05
N GLY A 24 8.50 -5.67 6.74
CA GLY A 24 9.84 -5.96 6.24
C GLY A 24 10.78 -4.76 6.23
N SER A 25 10.26 -3.53 6.36
CA SER A 25 11.04 -2.30 6.21
C SER A 25 11.90 -1.93 7.42
N GLY A 26 11.63 -2.50 8.59
CA GLY A 26 12.27 -2.13 9.85
C GLY A 26 11.70 -0.87 10.52
N TYR A 27 10.79 -0.14 9.85
CA TYR A 27 10.09 1.00 10.43
C TYR A 27 8.86 0.58 11.23
N SER A 28 8.62 1.28 12.34
CA SER A 28 7.36 1.20 13.06
C SER A 28 6.25 1.97 12.34
N VAL A 29 5.00 1.58 12.57
CA VAL A 29 3.82 2.30 12.05
C VAL A 29 3.80 3.77 12.49
N ARG A 30 4.33 4.07 13.68
CA ARG A 30 4.42 5.44 14.19
C ARG A 30 5.42 6.28 13.40
N GLU A 31 6.61 5.75 13.12
CA GLU A 31 7.61 6.46 12.31
C GLU A 31 7.09 6.73 10.90
N ILE A 32 6.42 5.75 10.28
CA ILE A 32 5.81 5.93 8.97
C ILE A 32 4.72 7.00 9.01
N GLN A 33 3.91 7.04 10.07
CA GLN A 33 2.88 8.08 10.25
C GLN A 33 3.51 9.48 10.36
N GLU A 34 4.59 9.61 11.13
CA GLU A 34 5.30 10.88 11.32
C GLU A 34 5.97 11.33 10.00
N ILE A 35 6.62 10.42 9.27
CA ILE A 35 7.26 10.69 7.97
C ILE A 35 6.24 11.12 6.90
N LEU A 36 5.07 10.48 6.90
CA LEU A 36 3.98 10.78 5.95
C LEU A 36 3.07 11.93 6.40
N GLU A 37 3.38 12.57 7.54
CA GLU A 37 2.59 13.66 8.13
C GLU A 37 1.10 13.33 8.28
N LEU A 38 0.78 12.05 8.53
CA LEU A 38 -0.61 11.62 8.69
C LEU A 38 -1.12 12.04 10.07
N LEU A 39 -2.39 12.41 10.15
CA LEU A 39 -3.03 12.80 11.41
C LEU A 39 -3.00 11.69 12.49
N CYS A 40 -2.99 10.41 12.08
CA CYS A 40 -3.00 9.30 13.03
C CYS A 40 -2.43 8.00 12.42
N PRO A 41 -1.84 7.11 13.24
CA PRO A 41 -1.32 5.82 12.78
C PRO A 41 -2.43 4.89 12.29
N GLN A 42 -3.69 5.16 12.67
CA GLN A 42 -4.85 4.39 12.24
C GLN A 42 -5.03 4.38 10.71
N SER A 43 -4.58 5.42 10.00
CA SER A 43 -4.60 5.46 8.54
C SER A 43 -3.79 4.30 7.95
N ILE A 44 -2.60 4.03 8.49
CA ILE A 44 -1.72 2.96 8.02
C ILE A 44 -2.34 1.60 8.30
N TYR A 45 -2.88 1.37 9.50
CA TYR A 45 -3.57 0.12 9.81
C TYR A 45 -4.80 -0.13 8.92
N LYS A 46 -5.50 0.94 8.47
CA LYS A 46 -6.60 0.78 7.50
C LYS A 46 -6.07 0.35 6.13
N TRP A 47 -4.89 0.82 5.72
CA TRP A 47 -4.23 0.36 4.49
C TRP A 47 -3.86 -1.11 4.59
N MET A 48 -3.17 -1.50 5.67
CA MET A 48 -2.76 -2.89 5.92
C MET A 48 -3.93 -3.87 5.91
N HIS A 49 -5.09 -3.46 6.45
CA HIS A 49 -6.29 -4.30 6.47
C HIS A 49 -7.22 -4.11 5.26
N GLY A 50 -6.79 -3.41 4.21
CA GLY A 50 -7.58 -3.20 2.99
C GLY A 50 -8.88 -2.39 3.19
N ARG A 51 -9.01 -1.65 4.29
CA ARG A 51 -10.21 -0.84 4.62
C ARG A 51 -10.23 0.51 3.91
N SER A 52 -9.06 0.99 3.52
CA SER A 52 -8.88 2.18 2.67
C SER A 52 -7.57 2.05 1.93
N MET A 53 -7.42 2.74 0.81
CA MET A 53 -6.16 2.81 0.09
C MET A 53 -5.33 4.01 0.53
N PRO A 54 -3.98 3.93 0.48
CA PRO A 54 -3.15 5.14 0.52
C PRO A 54 -3.51 6.04 -0.68
N SER A 55 -3.39 7.35 -0.50
CA SER A 55 -3.43 8.27 -1.64
C SER A 55 -2.23 8.03 -2.57
N ILE A 56 -2.28 8.56 -3.79
CA ILE A 56 -1.16 8.47 -4.74
C ILE A 56 0.11 9.10 -4.13
N ASP A 57 -0.02 10.24 -3.44
CA ASP A 57 1.11 10.91 -2.78
C ASP A 57 1.72 10.03 -1.69
N ASN A 58 0.88 9.40 -0.87
CA ASN A 58 1.34 8.47 0.17
C ASN A 58 2.04 7.26 -0.46
N LEU A 59 1.47 6.68 -1.52
CA LEU A 59 2.07 5.54 -2.20
C LEU A 59 3.44 5.90 -2.82
N TYR A 60 3.56 7.09 -3.39
CA TYR A 60 4.83 7.62 -3.90
C TYR A 60 5.86 7.80 -2.77
N MET A 61 5.44 8.33 -1.62
CA MET A 61 6.31 8.46 -0.46
C MET A 61 6.74 7.11 0.11
N LEU A 62 5.85 6.11 0.14
CA LEU A 62 6.19 4.74 0.53
C LEU A 62 7.20 4.11 -0.44
N HIS A 63 7.05 4.34 -1.74
CA HIS A 63 8.05 3.92 -2.74
C HIS A 63 9.44 4.49 -2.40
N ARG A 64 9.51 5.77 -2.07
CA ARG A 64 10.77 6.45 -1.70
C ARG A 64 11.32 5.94 -0.37
N LEU A 65 10.46 5.68 0.61
CA LEU A 65 10.85 5.26 1.95
C LEU A 65 11.37 3.82 1.98
N PHE A 66 10.72 2.91 1.25
CA PHE A 66 11.04 1.49 1.28
C PHE A 66 11.87 1.01 0.10
N ASN A 67 12.11 1.88 -0.90
CA ASN A 67 12.77 1.52 -2.16
C ASN A 67 12.07 0.34 -2.86
N VAL A 68 10.74 0.37 -2.87
CA VAL A 68 9.85 -0.63 -3.51
C VAL A 68 9.05 0.07 -4.59
N HIS A 69 8.93 -0.53 -5.76
CA HIS A 69 8.09 0.02 -6.83
C HIS A 69 6.63 0.13 -6.39
N MET A 70 5.92 1.16 -6.84
CA MET A 70 4.52 1.38 -6.40
C MET A 70 3.63 0.20 -6.81
N GLU A 71 3.82 -0.32 -8.02
CA GLU A 71 3.12 -1.48 -8.57
C GLU A 71 3.36 -2.77 -7.76
N ASP A 72 4.53 -2.93 -7.14
CA ASP A 72 4.83 -4.11 -6.33
C ASP A 72 4.03 -4.13 -5.01
N MET A 73 3.54 -2.96 -4.58
CA MET A 73 2.66 -2.81 -3.42
C MET A 73 1.18 -3.03 -3.76
N LEU A 74 0.80 -3.08 -5.04
CA LEU A 74 -0.59 -3.13 -5.49
C LEU A 74 -0.93 -4.50 -6.08
N VAL A 75 -2.12 -5.01 -5.77
CA VAL A 75 -2.60 -6.28 -6.34
C VAL A 75 -3.81 -6.01 -7.22
N PRO A 76 -3.77 -6.31 -8.53
CA PRO A 76 -4.94 -6.19 -9.39
C PRO A 76 -5.96 -7.28 -9.06
N ARG A 77 -7.24 -6.94 -9.11
CA ARG A 77 -8.32 -7.92 -9.09
C ARG A 77 -8.38 -8.61 -10.44
N ASP A 78 -8.20 -9.93 -10.46
CA ASP A 78 -8.46 -10.71 -11.66
C ASP A 78 -9.97 -10.85 -11.87
N MET A 79 -10.42 -10.58 -13.08
CA MET A 79 -11.80 -10.83 -13.49
C MET A 79 -11.84 -12.25 -14.07
N SER A 80 -11.77 -13.27 -13.20
CA SER A 80 -11.94 -14.68 -13.58
C SER A 80 -13.40 -15.01 -13.88
#